data_AF-A0A4C1XG82-F1
#
_entry.id   AF-A0A4C1XG82-F1
#
_cell.length_a   1.000
_cell.length_b   1.000
_cell.length_c   1.000
_cell.angle_alpha   90.00
_cell.angle_beta   90.00
_cell.angle_gamma   90.00
#
_symmetry.space_group_name_H-M   'P 1'
#
loop_
_entity.id
_entity.type
_entity.pdbx_description
1 polymer ?
#
loop_
_entity_poly.entity_id
_entity_poly.type
_entity_poly.pdbx_seq_one_letter_code
_entity_poly.pdbx_strand_id
1 'polypeptide(L)'
;MNAPPVSLVSIRGNHFVLINSMAMEGDGCSLCTRALTEIDRIADIFKCSSGSPLCRGRTKLEHYSRPIIMQHYPLYRQSDSICTESDAAPLPERNNLFEERWDCLSKESTEYLVERLRPRAAFGAHTHHSCVVRHSFAPTPEHKTEFIEYTVPSFSWRNRLDPKYYLVTVTPDEVKMAKCELPREATMQLCAVLMIVALTVYMKYFYTKRLLFFNYKQWTGKKV
;
A
#
# COMPACT_ATOMS: atom_id res chain seq x y z
N MET A 1 -8.27 -18.63 11.78
CA MET A 1 -7.95 -17.53 10.84
C MET A 1 -7.44 -18.16 9.56
N ASN A 2 -8.27 -18.22 8.50
CA ASN A 2 -7.89 -18.84 7.23
C ASN A 2 -7.55 -17.75 6.21
N ALA A 3 -6.34 -17.22 6.25
CA ALA A 3 -5.82 -16.37 5.17
C ALA A 3 -5.06 -17.28 4.18
N PRO A 4 -5.53 -17.44 2.94
CA PRO A 4 -4.81 -18.23 1.94
C PRO A 4 -3.51 -17.50 1.53
N PRO A 5 -2.48 -18.24 1.07
CA PRO A 5 -1.24 -17.62 0.57
C PRO A 5 -1.48 -16.70 -0.63
N VAL A 6 -2.49 -17.02 -1.45
CA VAL A 6 -2.89 -16.28 -2.64
C VAL A 6 -4.42 -16.24 -2.70
N SER A 7 -4.98 -15.10 -3.10
CA SER A 7 -6.42 -14.94 -3.28
C SER A 7 -6.74 -14.12 -4.52
N LEU A 8 -7.77 -14.52 -5.27
CA LEU A 8 -8.32 -13.76 -6.38
C LEU A 8 -9.59 -13.02 -5.92
N VAL A 9 -9.56 -11.69 -5.97
CA VAL A 9 -10.70 -10.82 -5.66
C VAL A 9 -11.13 -10.12 -6.94
N SER A 10 -12.42 -10.20 -7.28
CA SER A 10 -12.97 -9.55 -8.48
C SER A 10 -14.06 -8.56 -8.09
N ILE A 11 -13.93 -7.31 -8.54
CA ILE A 11 -14.87 -6.22 -8.24
C ILE A 11 -15.18 -5.47 -9.54
N ARG A 12 -16.44 -5.54 -9.99
CA ARG A 12 -16.93 -4.80 -11.17
C ARG A 12 -16.01 -4.93 -12.40
N GLY A 13 -15.62 -6.16 -12.74
CA GLY A 13 -14.73 -6.44 -13.89
C GLY A 13 -13.26 -6.09 -13.68
N ASN A 14 -12.84 -5.78 -12.44
CA ASN A 14 -11.44 -5.58 -12.08
C ASN A 14 -10.97 -6.73 -11.19
N HIS A 15 -9.80 -7.26 -11.47
CA HIS A 15 -9.27 -8.43 -10.76
C HIS A 15 -8.00 -8.09 -9.98
N PHE A 16 -7.96 -8.52 -8.73
CA PHE A 16 -6.85 -8.31 -7.81
C PHE A 16 -6.33 -9.68 -7.37
N VAL A 17 -5.04 -9.90 -7.53
CA VAL A 17 -4.36 -11.08 -7.02
C VAL A 17 -3.61 -10.67 -5.76
N LEU A 18 -4.16 -11.02 -4.61
CA LEU A 18 -3.57 -10.76 -3.30
C LEU A 18 -2.56 -11.87 -3.01
N ILE A 19 -1.30 -11.51 -2.78
CA ILE A 19 -0.20 -12.47 -2.60
C ILE A 19 0.47 -12.19 -1.26
N ASN A 20 0.61 -13.23 -0.44
CA ASN A 20 1.52 -13.19 0.69
C ASN A 20 2.97 -13.22 0.16
N SER A 21 3.68 -12.09 0.24
CA SER A 21 5.04 -11.99 -0.28
C SER A 21 6.02 -12.96 0.37
N MET A 22 5.79 -13.40 1.61
CA MET A 22 6.61 -14.43 2.26
C MET A 22 6.46 -15.81 1.62
N ALA A 23 5.39 -16.04 0.85
CA ALA A 23 5.20 -17.28 0.09
C ALA A 23 5.96 -17.27 -1.24
N MET A 24 6.61 -16.15 -1.59
CA MET A 24 7.39 -15.97 -2.82
C MET A 24 8.91 -16.07 -2.56
N GLU A 25 9.30 -16.79 -1.51
CA GLU A 25 10.71 -17.03 -1.15
C GLU A 25 11.45 -17.89 -2.18
N GLY A 26 10.75 -18.88 -2.76
CA GLY A 26 11.29 -19.81 -3.74
C GLY A 26 12.09 -20.98 -3.15
N ASP A 27 12.03 -21.19 -1.84
CA ASP A 27 12.76 -22.24 -1.10
C ASP A 27 12.05 -23.61 -1.08
N GLY A 28 10.88 -23.73 -1.72
CA GLY A 28 10.08 -24.96 -1.73
C GLY A 28 9.30 -25.22 -0.44
N CYS A 29 9.13 -24.21 0.42
CA CYS A 29 8.33 -24.34 1.63
C CYS A 29 6.87 -24.73 1.33
N SER A 30 6.18 -25.38 2.28
CA SER A 30 4.79 -25.81 2.08
C SER A 30 3.82 -24.65 1.74
N LEU A 31 4.05 -23.47 2.31
CA LEU A 31 3.32 -22.25 1.99
C LEU A 31 3.61 -21.78 0.55
N CYS A 32 4.88 -21.88 0.15
CA CYS A 32 5.41 -21.46 -1.14
C CYS A 32 4.85 -22.34 -2.27
N THR A 33 4.92 -23.67 -2.12
CA THR A 33 4.35 -24.62 -3.11
C THR A 33 2.84 -24.40 -3.28
N ARG A 34 2.12 -24.14 -2.19
CA ARG A 34 0.68 -23.81 -2.26
C ARG A 34 0.43 -22.50 -2.99
N ALA A 35 1.24 -21.46 -2.74
CA ALA A 35 1.13 -20.19 -3.44
C ALA A 35 1.34 -20.35 -4.95
N LEU A 36 2.40 -21.05 -5.36
CA LEU A 36 2.69 -21.32 -6.78
C LEU A 36 1.53 -22.07 -7.45
N THR A 37 0.98 -23.08 -6.77
CA THR A 37 -0.17 -23.86 -7.29
C THR A 37 -1.41 -22.97 -7.48
N GLU A 38 -1.71 -22.08 -6.53
CA GLU A 38 -2.84 -21.16 -6.64
C GLU A 38 -2.61 -20.09 -7.72
N ILE A 39 -1.38 -19.57 -7.86
CA ILE A 39 -1.02 -18.62 -8.92
C ILE A 39 -1.21 -19.27 -10.30
N ASP A 40 -0.72 -20.50 -10.50
CA ASP A 40 -0.89 -21.21 -11.77
C ASP A 40 -2.37 -21.47 -12.08
N ARG A 41 -3.16 -21.85 -11.08
CA ARG A 41 -4.61 -22.02 -11.21
C ARG A 41 -5.29 -20.70 -11.62
N ILE A 42 -4.92 -19.59 -10.99
CA ILE A 42 -5.46 -18.25 -11.31
C ILE A 42 -5.02 -17.81 -12.72
N ALA A 43 -3.77 -18.07 -13.10
CA ALA A 43 -3.26 -17.79 -14.44
C ALA A 43 -4.06 -18.55 -15.52
N ASP A 44 -4.42 -19.81 -15.25
CA ASP A 44 -5.29 -20.59 -16.14
C ASP A 44 -6.69 -19.96 -16.28
N ILE A 45 -7.28 -19.44 -15.20
CA ILE A 45 -8.56 -18.71 -15.26
C ILE A 45 -8.44 -17.49 -16.18
N PHE A 46 -7.40 -16.68 -16.03
CA PHE A 46 -7.17 -15.51 -16.88
C PHE A 46 -6.95 -15.88 -18.33
N LYS A 47 -6.18 -16.94 -18.59
CA LYS A 47 -5.93 -17.47 -19.94
C LYS A 47 -7.20 -17.98 -20.62
N CYS A 48 -8.08 -18.62 -19.86
CA CYS A 48 -9.39 -19.06 -20.35
C CYS A 48 -10.34 -17.89 -20.60
N SER A 49 -10.24 -16.84 -19.80
CA SER A 49 -11.07 -15.64 -19.91
C SER A 49 -10.62 -14.71 -21.05
N SER A 50 -9.33 -14.75 -21.42
CA SER A 50 -8.80 -14.01 -22.57
C SER A 50 -9.13 -14.64 -23.92
N GLY A 51 -9.78 -15.81 -23.94
CA GLY A 51 -10.12 -16.54 -25.17
C GLY A 51 -8.96 -17.31 -25.79
N SER A 52 -7.86 -17.53 -25.05
CA SER A 52 -6.72 -18.31 -25.56
C SER A 52 -7.13 -19.76 -25.86
N PRO A 53 -6.74 -20.32 -27.02
CA PRO A 53 -6.99 -21.73 -27.35
C PRO A 53 -6.17 -22.70 -26.47
N LEU A 54 -5.14 -22.19 -25.79
CA LEU A 54 -4.27 -22.95 -24.88
C LEU A 54 -4.79 -22.96 -23.44
N CYS A 55 -6.07 -22.63 -23.23
CA CYS A 55 -6.77 -22.72 -21.96
C CYS A 55 -6.96 -24.19 -21.55
N ARG A 56 -6.62 -24.52 -20.30
CA ARG A 56 -6.82 -25.87 -19.74
C ARG A 56 -8.00 -25.95 -18.77
N GLY A 57 -8.44 -24.82 -18.23
CA GLY A 57 -9.53 -24.72 -17.25
C GLY A 57 -10.92 -24.62 -17.87
N ARG A 58 -11.95 -24.82 -17.03
CA ARG A 58 -13.36 -24.57 -17.39
C ARG A 58 -13.90 -23.25 -16.85
N THR A 59 -13.24 -22.71 -15.83
CA THR A 59 -13.65 -21.48 -15.14
C THR A 59 -13.25 -20.27 -15.97
N LYS A 60 -14.19 -19.35 -16.17
CA LYS A 60 -13.97 -18.07 -16.86
C LYS A 60 -14.53 -16.93 -16.02
N LEU A 61 -13.90 -15.77 -16.17
CA LEU A 61 -14.38 -14.51 -15.64
C LEU A 61 -15.46 -13.95 -16.57
N GLU A 62 -16.48 -13.32 -16.00
CA GLU A 62 -17.58 -12.70 -16.75
C GLU A 62 -17.08 -11.53 -17.62
N HIS A 63 -16.26 -10.67 -17.01
CA HIS A 63 -15.56 -9.60 -17.69
C HIS A 63 -14.06 -9.79 -17.48
N TYR A 64 -13.30 -9.92 -18.56
CA TYR A 64 -11.86 -10.08 -18.49
C TYR A 64 -11.15 -8.72 -18.46
N SER A 65 -10.29 -8.52 -17.47
CA SER A 65 -9.22 -7.52 -17.50
C SER A 65 -7.91 -8.18 -17.04
N ARG A 66 -6.75 -7.60 -17.42
CA ARG A 66 -5.48 -8.01 -16.79
C ARG A 66 -5.53 -7.74 -15.28
N PRO A 67 -4.92 -8.58 -14.44
CA PRO A 67 -4.99 -8.42 -12.99
C PRO A 67 -4.10 -7.28 -12.48
N ILE A 68 -4.39 -6.87 -11.25
CA ILE A 68 -3.55 -6.02 -10.43
C ILE A 68 -2.96 -6.91 -9.33
N ILE A 69 -1.64 -6.94 -9.20
CA ILE A 69 -0.97 -7.65 -8.11
C ILE A 69 -0.99 -6.76 -6.86
N MET A 70 -1.29 -7.35 -5.71
CA MET A 70 -1.19 -6.68 -4.42
C MET A 70 -0.43 -7.55 -3.44
N GLN A 71 0.65 -7.01 -2.89
CA GLN A 71 1.50 -7.71 -1.93
C GLN A 71 2.23 -6.70 -1.03
N HIS A 72 2.96 -7.19 -0.02
CA HIS A 72 3.69 -6.31 0.88
C HIS A 72 5.07 -5.92 0.34
N TYR A 73 5.90 -6.88 -0.06
CA TYR A 73 7.23 -6.58 -0.61
C TYR A 73 7.10 -6.02 -2.03
N PRO A 74 7.92 -5.04 -2.42
CA PRO A 74 7.99 -4.61 -3.81
C PRO A 74 8.49 -5.74 -4.72
N LEU A 75 8.24 -5.61 -6.01
CA LEU A 75 8.89 -6.42 -7.02
C LEU A 75 10.39 -6.14 -7.05
N TYR A 76 11.14 -7.06 -7.64
CA TYR A 76 12.59 -6.96 -7.73
C TYR A 76 13.02 -5.65 -8.40
N ARG A 77 13.90 -4.92 -7.71
CA ARG A 77 14.70 -3.80 -8.22
C ARG A 77 15.99 -3.70 -7.40
N GLN A 78 17.06 -3.20 -8.02
CA GLN A 78 18.37 -3.15 -7.38
C GLN A 78 18.45 -2.16 -6.19
N SER A 79 17.68 -1.08 -6.25
CA SER A 79 17.55 -0.07 -5.20
C SER A 79 16.38 0.87 -5.50
N ASP A 80 16.12 1.80 -4.60
CA ASP A 80 15.17 2.90 -4.80
C ASP A 80 15.78 4.08 -5.60
N SER A 81 16.97 3.93 -6.19
CA SER A 81 17.67 5.00 -6.94
C SER A 81 16.86 5.56 -8.12
N ILE A 82 15.99 4.74 -8.72
CA ILE A 82 15.10 5.14 -9.80
C ILE A 82 13.91 6.00 -9.34
N CYS A 83 13.61 5.99 -8.04
CA CYS A 83 12.45 6.69 -7.48
C CYS A 83 12.74 8.19 -7.39
N THR A 84 11.89 9.02 -8.00
CA THR A 84 12.10 10.47 -8.12
C THR A 84 11.16 11.31 -7.25
N GLU A 85 10.30 10.65 -6.49
CA GLU A 85 9.15 11.29 -5.87
C GLU A 85 9.62 12.09 -4.64
N SER A 86 8.87 13.12 -4.27
CA SER A 86 9.24 14.00 -3.15
C SER A 86 9.37 13.26 -1.82
N ASP A 87 8.69 12.12 -1.69
CA ASP A 87 8.64 11.23 -0.54
C ASP A 87 9.29 9.86 -0.79
N ALA A 88 10.12 9.77 -1.84
CA ALA A 88 11.06 8.67 -2.02
C ALA A 88 12.08 8.61 -0.86
N ALA A 89 12.87 7.55 -0.79
CA ALA A 89 13.96 7.44 0.18
C ALA A 89 14.89 8.67 0.11
N PRO A 90 15.34 9.25 1.22
CA PRO A 90 16.31 10.33 1.18
C PRO A 90 17.66 9.81 0.67
N LEU A 91 18.52 10.70 0.17
CA LEU A 91 19.92 10.33 -0.08
C LEU A 91 20.70 10.34 1.25
N PRO A 92 21.64 9.41 1.46
CA PRO A 92 22.15 8.40 0.52
C PRO A 92 21.34 7.08 0.50
N GLU A 93 20.41 6.89 1.43
CA GLU A 93 19.65 5.64 1.63
C GLU A 93 18.97 5.13 0.35
N ARG A 94 18.45 6.03 -0.49
CA ARG A 94 17.85 5.71 -1.79
C ARG A 94 18.75 4.86 -2.69
N ASN A 95 20.06 5.01 -2.57
CA ASN A 95 21.04 4.31 -3.40
C ASN A 95 21.53 3.00 -2.76
N ASN A 96 21.07 2.65 -1.56
CA ASN A 96 21.41 1.38 -0.93
C ASN A 96 20.89 0.23 -1.79
N LEU A 97 21.73 -0.78 -1.98
CA LEU A 97 21.33 -1.98 -2.70
C LEU A 97 20.30 -2.76 -1.89
N PHE A 98 19.27 -3.21 -2.55
CA PHE A 98 18.25 -4.07 -1.96
C PHE A 98 18.77 -5.50 -1.84
N GLU A 99 18.47 -6.12 -0.71
CA GLU A 99 18.61 -7.54 -0.50
C GLU A 99 17.34 -8.25 -1.00
N GLU A 100 17.50 -9.16 -1.97
CA GLU A 100 16.41 -10.01 -2.44
C GLU A 100 15.86 -10.86 -1.29
N ARG A 101 14.54 -11.10 -1.28
CA ARG A 101 13.81 -11.84 -0.23
C ARG A 101 13.77 -11.12 1.12
N TRP A 102 14.35 -9.92 1.21
CA TRP A 102 14.27 -9.06 2.39
C TRP A 102 13.63 -7.72 2.04
N ASP A 103 14.32 -6.87 1.27
CA ASP A 103 13.84 -5.53 0.89
C ASP A 103 12.86 -5.59 -0.29
N CYS A 104 12.97 -6.61 -1.13
CA CYS A 104 12.13 -6.84 -2.29
C CYS A 104 11.97 -8.34 -2.58
N LEU A 105 11.02 -8.70 -3.45
CA LEU A 105 10.97 -10.08 -3.97
C LEU A 105 12.25 -10.41 -4.74
N SER A 106 12.57 -11.71 -4.82
CA SER A 106 13.65 -12.15 -5.69
C SER A 106 13.34 -11.86 -7.15
N LYS A 107 14.40 -11.77 -7.97
CA LYS A 107 14.27 -11.60 -9.41
C LYS A 107 13.45 -12.73 -10.03
N GLU A 108 13.72 -13.97 -9.63
CA GLU A 108 13.02 -15.15 -10.16
C GLU A 108 11.53 -15.12 -9.81
N SER A 109 11.18 -14.80 -8.56
CA SER A 109 9.79 -14.69 -8.13
C SER A 109 9.05 -13.55 -8.85
N THR A 110 9.74 -12.43 -9.08
CA THR A 110 9.18 -11.31 -9.85
C THR A 110 8.89 -11.71 -11.29
N GLU A 111 9.84 -12.34 -11.97
CA GLU A 111 9.68 -12.82 -13.35
C GLU A 111 8.55 -13.85 -13.45
N TYR A 112 8.50 -14.82 -12.53
CA TYR A 112 7.43 -15.80 -12.45
C TYR A 112 6.04 -15.14 -12.34
N LEU A 113 5.87 -14.18 -11.44
CA LEU A 113 4.59 -13.48 -11.27
C LEU A 113 4.18 -12.73 -12.54
N VAL A 114 5.11 -12.03 -13.19
CA VAL A 114 4.83 -11.26 -14.40
C VAL A 114 4.47 -12.16 -15.57
N GLU A 115 5.20 -13.26 -15.75
CA GLU A 115 4.94 -14.23 -16.82
C GLU A 115 3.58 -14.92 -16.68
N ARG A 116 3.24 -15.34 -15.46
CA ARG A 116 2.01 -16.08 -15.18
C ARG A 116 0.78 -15.19 -15.18
N LEU A 117 0.86 -14.03 -14.54
CA LEU A 117 -0.32 -13.19 -14.31
C LEU A 117 -0.47 -12.07 -15.34
N ARG A 118 0.61 -11.67 -16.03
CA ARG A 118 0.63 -10.54 -16.98
C ARG A 118 -0.10 -9.31 -16.44
N PRO A 119 0.34 -8.78 -15.28
CA PRO A 119 -0.38 -7.72 -14.59
C PRO A 119 -0.43 -6.43 -15.40
N ARG A 120 -1.38 -5.56 -15.07
CA ARG A 120 -1.41 -4.17 -15.56
C ARG A 120 -0.98 -3.13 -14.54
N ALA A 121 -0.95 -3.51 -13.26
CA ALA A 121 -0.33 -2.74 -12.19
C ALA A 121 0.08 -3.68 -11.06
N ALA A 122 1.02 -3.23 -10.24
CA ALA A 122 1.38 -3.88 -8.99
C ALA A 122 1.37 -2.84 -7.85
N PHE A 123 0.87 -3.22 -6.68
CA PHE A 123 0.93 -2.42 -5.47
C PHE A 123 1.75 -3.17 -4.43
N GLY A 124 2.81 -2.50 -3.96
CA GLY A 124 3.72 -2.95 -2.92
C GLY A 124 3.83 -1.93 -1.78
N ALA A 125 4.61 -2.26 -0.76
CA ALA A 125 4.90 -1.40 0.38
C ALA A 125 6.33 -1.72 0.90
N HIS A 126 6.47 -2.05 2.18
CA HIS A 126 7.68 -2.50 2.85
C HIS A 126 8.76 -1.44 3.05
N THR A 127 9.22 -0.74 1.99
CA THR A 127 10.33 0.22 2.09
C THR A 127 9.95 1.50 2.85
N HIS A 128 8.66 1.69 3.20
CA HIS A 128 8.11 2.89 3.84
C HIS A 128 8.23 4.19 3.03
N HIS A 129 8.86 4.17 1.86
CA HIS A 129 9.00 5.29 0.94
C HIS A 129 8.13 5.09 -0.31
N SER A 130 7.69 6.20 -0.90
CA SER A 130 6.97 6.12 -2.16
C SER A 130 7.94 5.82 -3.29
N CYS A 131 7.56 4.91 -4.18
CA CYS A 131 8.25 4.72 -5.44
C CYS A 131 7.27 4.34 -6.54
N VAL A 132 7.40 4.95 -7.72
CA VAL A 132 6.65 4.57 -8.91
C VAL A 132 7.62 4.05 -9.97
N VAL A 133 7.55 2.75 -10.25
CA VAL A 133 8.46 2.10 -11.20
C VAL A 133 7.71 1.65 -12.43
N ARG A 134 8.27 1.95 -13.61
CA ARG A 134 7.80 1.40 -14.89
C ARG A 134 8.53 0.11 -15.17
N HIS A 135 7.80 -1.00 -15.15
CA HIS A 135 8.34 -2.31 -15.47
C HIS A 135 8.10 -2.64 -16.95
N SER A 136 9.13 -3.18 -17.61
CA SER A 136 9.06 -3.69 -18.97
C SER A 136 9.72 -5.05 -19.04
N PHE A 137 8.92 -6.10 -19.02
CA PHE A 137 9.38 -7.49 -19.13
C PHE A 137 9.14 -7.99 -20.55
N ALA A 138 10.20 -8.42 -21.24
CA ALA A 138 10.14 -8.89 -22.63
C ALA A 138 10.89 -10.23 -22.80
N PRO A 139 10.35 -11.35 -22.28
CA PRO A 139 10.93 -12.68 -22.47
C PRO A 139 11.05 -13.08 -23.95
N THR A 140 10.12 -12.65 -24.81
CA THR A 140 10.27 -12.71 -26.27
C THR A 140 9.82 -11.40 -26.91
N PRO A 141 10.23 -11.07 -28.14
CA PRO A 141 9.79 -9.85 -28.84
C PRO A 141 8.27 -9.71 -28.94
N GLU A 142 7.56 -10.84 -29.03
CA GLU A 142 6.09 -10.90 -29.13
C GLU A 142 5.40 -10.90 -27.77
N HIS A 143 6.13 -11.16 -26.67
CA HIS A 143 5.61 -11.27 -25.31
C HIS A 143 6.17 -10.17 -24.41
N LYS A 144 5.78 -8.93 -24.70
CA LYS A 144 6.10 -7.78 -23.86
C LYS A 144 4.99 -7.50 -22.85
N THR A 145 5.33 -7.46 -21.56
CA THR A 145 4.44 -7.05 -20.47
C THR A 145 4.97 -5.76 -19.85
N GLU A 146 4.20 -4.69 -20.05
CA GLU A 146 4.45 -3.39 -19.41
C GLU A 146 3.36 -3.08 -18.40
N PHE A 147 3.80 -2.58 -17.24
CA PHE A 147 2.93 -2.17 -16.15
C PHE A 147 3.65 -1.21 -15.20
N ILE A 148 2.87 -0.58 -14.32
CA ILE A 148 3.38 0.32 -13.28
C ILE A 148 3.33 -0.40 -11.94
N GLU A 149 4.44 -0.36 -11.20
CA GLU A 149 4.46 -0.71 -9.80
C GLU A 149 4.38 0.57 -8.96
N TYR A 150 3.50 0.55 -7.96
CA TYR A 150 3.34 1.59 -6.96
C TYR A 150 3.74 1.03 -5.60
N THR A 151 4.87 1.50 -5.05
CA THR A 151 5.22 1.28 -3.65
C THR A 151 4.56 2.37 -2.82
N VAL A 152 3.68 1.99 -1.90
CA VAL A 152 2.98 2.94 -1.01
C VAL A 152 3.88 3.31 0.18
N PRO A 153 4.04 4.62 0.48
CA PRO A 153 4.76 5.03 1.68
C PRO A 153 4.01 4.63 2.94
N SER A 154 4.72 4.62 4.07
CA SER A 154 4.10 4.32 5.37
C SER A 154 3.04 5.36 5.76
N PHE A 155 1.90 4.88 6.26
CA PHE A 155 0.85 5.72 6.86
C PHE A 155 1.14 6.12 8.33
N SER A 156 2.24 5.62 8.90
CA SER A 156 2.57 5.79 10.32
C SER A 156 3.65 6.83 10.55
N TRP A 157 3.39 7.76 11.50
CA TRP A 157 4.38 8.74 11.96
C TRP A 157 5.64 8.11 12.57
N ARG A 158 5.55 6.85 13.04
CA ARG A 158 6.72 6.10 13.54
C ARG A 158 7.80 5.92 12.47
N ASN A 159 7.38 5.77 11.21
CA ASN A 159 8.29 5.49 10.10
C ASN A 159 8.59 6.75 9.27
N ARG A 160 7.73 7.77 9.33
CA ARG A 160 7.85 8.99 8.53
C ARG A 160 7.27 10.21 9.22
N LEU A 161 7.91 11.36 9.08
CA LEU A 161 7.36 12.63 9.57
C LEU A 161 6.15 13.14 8.75
N ASP A 162 5.96 12.62 7.54
CA ASP A 162 4.97 13.04 6.55
C ASP A 162 4.15 11.84 5.98
N PRO A 163 3.39 11.12 6.82
CA PRO A 163 2.69 9.92 6.38
C PRO A 163 1.66 10.22 5.30
N LYS A 164 1.50 9.25 4.39
CA LYS A 164 0.62 9.37 3.23
C LYS A 164 -0.11 8.07 2.98
N TYR A 165 -1.14 8.14 2.15
CA TYR A 165 -1.89 7.00 1.65
C TYR A 165 -2.24 7.23 0.18
N TYR A 166 -2.56 6.14 -0.53
CA TYR A 166 -3.02 6.21 -1.91
C TYR A 166 -4.52 6.08 -1.98
N LEU A 167 -5.14 6.98 -2.75
CA LEU A 167 -6.50 6.82 -3.25
C LEU A 167 -6.40 6.31 -4.68
N VAL A 168 -6.92 5.11 -4.93
CA VAL A 168 -6.80 4.45 -6.23
C VAL A 168 -8.16 4.38 -6.90
N THR A 169 -8.23 4.81 -8.16
CA THR A 169 -9.39 4.63 -9.04
C THR A 169 -9.05 3.58 -10.08
N VAL A 170 -9.84 2.51 -10.14
CA VAL A 170 -9.59 1.36 -11.01
C VAL A 170 -10.76 1.18 -11.98
N THR A 171 -10.47 1.16 -13.27
CA THR A 171 -11.36 0.72 -14.35
C THR A 171 -10.73 -0.49 -15.05
N PRO A 172 -11.43 -1.25 -15.90
CA PRO A 172 -10.83 -2.41 -16.59
C PRO A 172 -9.58 -2.07 -17.42
N ASP A 173 -9.50 -0.84 -17.94
CA ASP A 173 -8.42 -0.39 -18.83
C ASP A 173 -7.36 0.45 -18.12
N GLU A 174 -7.72 1.15 -17.03
CA GLU A 174 -6.86 2.14 -16.40
C GLU A 174 -6.77 2.00 -14.88
N VAL A 175 -5.60 2.36 -14.33
CA VAL A 175 -5.38 2.52 -12.88
C VAL A 175 -4.86 3.93 -12.65
N LYS A 176 -5.66 4.77 -11.99
CA LYS A 176 -5.25 6.10 -11.54
C LYS A 176 -4.98 6.09 -10.06
N MET A 177 -3.94 6.78 -9.64
CA MET A 177 -3.55 6.90 -8.24
C MET A 177 -3.39 8.37 -7.88
N ALA A 178 -3.99 8.76 -6.77
CA ALA A 178 -3.77 10.04 -6.11
C ALA A 178 -3.07 9.79 -4.77
N LYS A 179 -2.01 10.53 -4.51
CA LYS A 179 -1.27 10.49 -3.24
C LYS A 179 -1.86 11.54 -2.31
N CYS A 180 -2.32 11.11 -1.14
CA CYS A 180 -2.97 11.97 -0.15
C CYS A 180 -2.10 12.07 1.10
N GLU A 181 -1.90 13.28 1.59
CA GLU A 181 -1.05 13.57 2.75
C GLU A 181 -1.87 13.61 4.04
N LEU A 182 -1.26 13.14 5.13
CA LEU A 182 -1.72 13.43 6.49
C LEU A 182 -0.91 14.61 7.06
N PRO A 183 -1.40 15.26 8.13
CA PRO A 183 -0.64 16.32 8.80
C PRO A 183 0.77 15.85 9.17
N ARG A 184 1.77 16.71 8.98
CA ARG A 184 3.14 16.39 9.41
C ARG A 184 3.20 16.24 10.92
N GLU A 185 4.17 15.46 11.41
CA GLU A 185 4.36 15.28 12.85
C GLU A 185 4.49 16.62 13.59
N ALA A 186 5.28 17.55 13.04
CA ALA A 186 5.43 18.90 13.60
C ALA A 186 4.09 19.66 13.66
N THR A 187 3.23 19.51 12.65
CA THR A 187 1.88 20.10 12.66
C THR A 187 1.04 19.53 13.78
N MET A 188 1.10 18.20 13.99
CA MET A 188 0.38 17.55 15.10
C MET A 188 0.89 18.02 16.47
N GLN A 189 2.21 18.07 16.65
CA GLN A 189 2.83 18.54 17.90
C GLN A 189 2.45 20.00 18.18
N LEU A 190 2.52 20.88 17.18
CA LEU A 190 2.13 22.28 17.31
C LEU A 190 0.65 22.41 17.69
N CYS A 191 -0.25 21.69 17.00
CA CYS A 191 -1.66 21.69 17.33
C CYS A 191 -1.91 21.21 18.76
N ALA A 192 -1.23 20.15 19.22
CA ALA A 192 -1.35 19.65 20.58
C ALA A 192 -0.94 20.69 21.63
N VAL A 193 0.20 21.37 21.42
CA VAL A 193 0.67 22.44 22.32
C VAL A 193 -0.33 23.59 22.37
N LEU A 194 -0.82 24.06 21.21
CA LEU A 194 -1.81 25.15 21.16
C LEU A 194 -3.13 24.77 21.85
N MET A 195 -3.60 23.53 21.66
CA MET A 195 -4.81 23.02 22.31
C MET A 195 -4.64 22.91 23.83
N ILE A 196 -3.48 22.49 24.32
CA ILE A 196 -3.17 22.47 25.76
C ILE A 196 -3.14 23.88 26.33
N VAL A 197 -2.50 24.83 25.65
CA VAL A 197 -2.49 26.24 26.08
C VAL A 197 -3.92 26.79 26.13
N ALA A 198 -4.71 26.59 25.08
CA ALA A 198 -6.11 27.02 25.04
C ALA A 198 -6.94 26.39 26.18
N LEU A 199 -6.75 25.09 26.45
CA LEU A 199 -7.43 24.39 27.54
C LEU A 199 -7.03 24.97 28.91
N THR A 200 -5.74 25.23 29.14
CA THR A 200 -5.29 25.82 30.41
C THR A 200 -5.83 27.24 30.63
N VAL A 201 -5.88 28.06 29.58
CA VAL A 201 -6.49 29.40 29.61
C VAL A 201 -7.99 29.30 29.89
N TYR A 202 -8.69 28.40 29.21
CA TYR A 202 -10.12 28.15 29.41
C TYR A 202 -10.41 27.71 30.86
N MET A 203 -9.64 26.76 31.39
CA MET A 203 -9.80 26.30 32.76
C MET A 203 -9.55 27.44 33.76
N LYS A 204 -8.48 28.24 33.59
CA LYS A 204 -8.23 29.42 34.43
C LYS A 204 -9.39 30.41 34.38
N TYR A 205 -9.88 30.74 33.19
CA TYR A 205 -11.02 31.63 33.01
C TYR A 205 -12.27 31.10 33.71
N PHE A 206 -12.58 29.81 33.53
CA PHE A 206 -13.72 29.16 34.15
C PHE A 206 -13.61 29.14 35.68
N TYR A 207 -12.44 28.81 36.23
CA TYR A 207 -12.18 28.87 37.67
C TYR A 207 -12.34 30.29 38.22
N THR A 208 -11.79 31.31 37.57
CA THR A 208 -11.93 32.71 38.01
C THR A 208 -13.39 33.17 37.97
N LYS A 209 -14.13 32.85 36.90
CA LYS A 209 -15.58 33.13 36.81
C LYS A 209 -16.36 32.41 37.90
N ARG A 210 -16.04 31.15 38.19
CA ARG A 210 -16.70 30.37 39.25
C ARG A 210 -16.39 30.94 40.64
N LEU A 211 -15.16 31.36 40.91
CA LEU A 211 -14.78 32.05 42.15
C LEU A 211 -15.51 33.38 42.30
N LEU A 212 -15.58 34.19 41.23
CA LEU A 212 -16.34 35.44 41.22
C LEU A 212 -17.84 35.19 41.49
N PHE A 213 -18.43 34.15 40.88
CA PHE A 213 -19.82 33.78 41.13
C PHE A 213 -20.07 33.29 42.56
N PHE A 214 -19.15 32.51 43.13
CA PHE A 214 -19.22 32.04 44.52
C PHE A 214 -19.11 33.20 45.52
N ASN A 215 -18.14 34.11 45.29
CA ASN A 215 -17.95 35.32 46.10
C ASN A 215 -19.17 36.26 46.01
N TYR A 216 -19.73 36.43 44.80
CA TYR A 216 -20.96 37.19 44.59
C TYR A 216 -22.13 36.59 45.38
N LYS A 217 -22.32 35.26 45.33
CA LYS A 217 -23.40 34.58 46.08
C LYS A 217 -23.21 34.68 47.60
N GLN A 218 -21.97 34.64 48.11
CA GLN A 218 -21.67 34.90 49.52
C GLN A 218 -21.99 36.34 49.94
N TRP A 219 -21.74 37.32 49.06
CA TRP A 219 -22.08 38.72 49.29
C TRP A 219 -23.58 38.99 49.26
N THR A 220 -24.33 38.42 48.31
CA THR A 220 -25.79 38.61 48.21
C THR A 220 -26.59 37.76 49.20
N GLY A 221 -25.99 36.73 49.79
CA GLY A 221 -26.59 35.89 50.83
C GLY A 221 -26.48 36.47 52.25
N LYS A 222 -25.66 37.50 52.45
CA LYS A 222 -25.67 38.32 53.67
C LYS A 222 -26.68 39.46 53.52
N LYS A 223 -27.96 39.17 53.70
CA LYS A 223 -28.94 40.21 54.09
C LYS A 223 -28.97 40.26 55.61
N VAL A 224 -28.66 41.44 56.15
CA VAL A 224 -28.93 41.85 57.55
C VAL A 224 -30.44 41.95 57.73
#